data_AF-A0A8S0PVM9-F1
#
_entry.id   AF-A0A8S0PVM9-F1
#
_cell.length_a   1.000
_cell.length_b   1.000
_cell.length_c   1.000
_cell.angle_alpha   90.00
_cell.angle_beta   90.00
_cell.angle_gamma   90.00
#
_symmetry.space_group_name_H-M   'P 1'
#
loop_
_entity.id
_entity.type
_entity.pdbx_description
1 polymer ?
#
loop_
_entity_poly.entity_id
_entity_poly.type
_entity_poly.pdbx_seq_one_letter_code
_entity_poly.pdbx_strand_id
1 'polypeptide(L)'
;MASMSSVELNYLIFRYLHESGFAHTAFAFGYEAGISKSPIDGNLVPPEALIKFVQKGVQYMDMEANLNNADDEDEDFSLLKPLDLIRKDVNELHKIVKDRKKNQQEAGGKELDRGHEGENMHKEDKDKDGKNMEKQDMEIECGNDKDRVENDSKRLKK
;
A
#
# COMPACT_ATOMS: atom_id res chain seq x y z
N MET A 1 -4.90 16.38 27.60
CA MET A 1 -5.36 15.09 27.05
C MET A 1 -6.70 14.77 27.66
N ALA A 2 -7.66 14.26 26.89
CA ALA A 2 -8.89 13.74 27.48
C ALA A 2 -8.53 12.52 28.36
N SER A 3 -9.03 12.49 29.59
CA SER A 3 -8.80 11.39 30.54
C SER A 3 -10.13 10.73 30.88
N MET A 4 -10.19 9.41 30.80
CA MET A 4 -11.37 8.64 31.20
C MET A 4 -11.38 8.44 32.71
N SER A 5 -12.51 8.74 33.35
CA SER A 5 -12.72 8.52 34.78
C SER A 5 -13.13 7.06 35.07
N SER A 6 -12.98 6.65 36.35
CA SER A 6 -13.45 5.34 36.80
C SER A 6 -14.97 5.17 36.64
N VAL A 7 -15.74 6.25 36.80
CA VAL A 7 -17.21 6.24 36.65
C VAL A 7 -17.61 5.92 35.21
N GLU A 8 -16.96 6.56 34.23
CA GLU A 8 -17.17 6.31 32.80
C GLU A 8 -16.76 4.89 32.41
N LEU A 9 -15.58 4.45 32.86
CA LEU A 9 -15.10 3.09 32.59
C LEU A 9 -16.02 2.03 33.20
N ASN A 10 -16.42 2.20 34.45
CA ASN A 10 -17.34 1.27 35.12
C ASN A 10 -18.67 1.20 34.39
N TYR A 11 -19.21 2.33 33.92
CA TYR A 11 -20.44 2.32 33.14
C TYR A 11 -20.30 1.55 31.82
N LEU A 12 -19.19 1.73 31.10
CA LEU A 12 -18.89 0.98 29.88
C LEU A 12 -18.75 -0.53 30.14
N ILE A 13 -18.10 -0.92 31.24
CA ILE A 13 -17.97 -2.33 31.65
C ILE A 13 -19.35 -2.92 31.98
N PHE A 14 -20.16 -2.22 32.78
CA PHE A 14 -21.51 -2.65 33.11
C PHE A 14 -22.36 -2.86 31.85
N ARG A 15 -22.33 -1.89 30.93
CA ARG A 15 -23.06 -1.98 29.64
C ARG A 15 -22.60 -3.17 28.81
N TYR A 16 -21.30 -3.40 28.69
CA TYR A 16 -20.76 -4.56 27.99
C TYR A 16 -21.23 -5.88 28.61
N LEU A 17 -21.19 -6.01 29.94
CA LEU A 17 -21.65 -7.20 30.65
C LEU A 17 -23.14 -7.46 30.39
N HIS A 18 -23.95 -6.40 30.41
CA HIS A 18 -25.38 -6.47 30.13
C HIS A 18 -25.67 -6.86 28.68
N GLU A 19 -25.03 -6.19 27.71
CA GLU A 19 -25.18 -6.42 26.26
C GLU A 19 -24.70 -7.82 25.85
N SER A 20 -23.69 -8.37 26.53
CA SER A 20 -23.16 -9.72 26.29
C SER A 20 -23.96 -10.85 26.97
N GLY A 21 -25.00 -10.52 27.73
CA GLY A 21 -25.85 -11.51 28.42
C GLY A 21 -25.29 -12.05 29.74
N PHE A 22 -24.25 -11.45 30.32
CA PHE A 22 -23.71 -11.83 31.63
C PHE A 22 -24.58 -11.28 32.78
N ALA A 23 -25.86 -11.66 32.82
CA ALA A 23 -26.88 -11.04 33.67
C ALA A 23 -26.50 -11.00 35.17
N HIS A 24 -26.03 -12.11 35.74
CA HIS A 24 -25.65 -12.18 37.15
C HIS A 24 -24.41 -11.32 37.47
N THR A 25 -23.42 -11.33 36.58
CA THR A 25 -22.21 -10.50 36.71
C THR A 25 -22.54 -9.02 36.57
N ALA A 26 -23.35 -8.65 35.59
CA ALA A 26 -23.82 -7.28 35.39
C ALA A 26 -24.61 -6.78 36.61
N PHE A 27 -25.44 -7.63 37.22
CA PHE A 27 -26.18 -7.30 38.44
C PHE A 27 -25.23 -7.04 39.63
N ALA A 28 -24.33 -7.98 39.92
CA ALA A 28 -23.39 -7.86 41.03
C ALA A 28 -22.46 -6.65 40.85
N PHE A 29 -21.87 -6.52 39.66
CA PHE A 29 -21.00 -5.40 39.32
C PHE A 29 -21.75 -4.07 39.32
N GLY A 30 -22.98 -4.02 38.81
CA GLY A 30 -23.80 -2.82 38.79
C GLY A 30 -24.07 -2.27 40.19
N TYR A 31 -24.26 -3.16 41.18
CA TYR A 31 -24.41 -2.81 42.58
C TYR A 31 -23.08 -2.36 43.21
N GLU A 32 -22.01 -3.14 43.03
CA GLU A 32 -20.69 -2.86 43.59
C GLU A 32 -20.07 -1.56 43.04
N ALA A 33 -20.20 -1.33 41.75
CA ALA A 33 -19.72 -0.12 41.07
C ALA A 33 -20.68 1.09 41.23
N GLY A 34 -21.82 0.92 41.90
CA GLY A 34 -22.77 2.01 42.15
C GLY A 34 -23.36 2.63 40.89
N ILE A 35 -23.60 1.83 39.83
CA ILE A 35 -24.01 2.33 38.51
C ILE A 35 -25.31 3.13 38.58
N SER A 36 -26.26 2.76 39.45
CA SER A 36 -27.52 3.48 39.64
C SER A 36 -27.36 4.89 40.23
N LYS A 37 -26.21 5.17 40.85
CA LYS A 37 -25.85 6.49 41.42
C LYS A 37 -24.94 7.28 40.48
N SER A 38 -24.56 6.70 39.34
CA SER A 38 -23.73 7.36 38.34
C SER A 38 -24.49 8.53 37.69
N PRO A 39 -23.84 9.66 37.42
CA PRO A 39 -24.45 10.77 36.68
C PRO A 39 -24.61 10.49 35.17
N ILE A 40 -24.20 9.32 34.69
CA ILE A 40 -24.20 8.97 33.27
C ILE A 40 -25.61 8.62 32.80
N ASP A 41 -26.10 9.32 31.77
CA ASP A 41 -27.32 8.98 31.06
C ASP A 41 -27.07 7.82 30.08
N GLY A 42 -27.74 6.70 30.32
CA GLY A 42 -27.61 5.50 29.49
C GLY A 42 -28.11 5.63 28.07
N ASN A 43 -29.01 6.58 27.79
CA ASN A 43 -29.53 6.84 26.45
C ASN A 43 -28.48 7.47 25.53
N LEU A 44 -27.48 8.15 26.12
CA LEU A 44 -26.38 8.76 25.38
C LEU A 44 -25.26 7.77 25.07
N VAL A 45 -25.26 6.60 25.71
CA VAL A 45 -24.23 5.58 25.49
C VAL A 45 -24.72 4.57 24.46
N PRO A 46 -24.14 4.57 23.24
CA PRO A 46 -24.56 3.67 22.17
C PRO A 46 -24.26 2.21 22.53
N PRO A 47 -24.94 1.24 21.91
CA PRO A 47 -24.59 -0.17 22.06
C PRO A 47 -23.16 -0.43 21.59
N GLU A 48 -22.51 -1.40 22.24
CA GLU A 48 -21.14 -1.84 21.97
C GLU A 48 -20.08 -0.74 22.18
N ALA A 49 -20.39 0.30 22.97
CA ALA A 49 -19.49 1.43 23.18
C ALA A 49 -18.10 1.00 23.68
N LEU A 50 -18.04 0.07 24.64
CA LEU A 50 -16.77 -0.45 25.17
C LEU A 50 -15.95 -1.15 24.08
N ILE A 51 -16.58 -2.03 23.31
CA ILE A 51 -15.92 -2.79 22.25
C ILE A 51 -15.35 -1.83 21.20
N LYS A 52 -16.14 -0.84 20.75
CA LYS A 52 -15.70 0.18 19.79
C LYS A 52 -14.55 1.01 20.33
N PHE A 53 -14.58 1.38 21.60
CA PHE A 53 -13.49 2.13 22.23
C PHE A 53 -12.20 1.32 22.27
N VAL A 54 -12.28 0.05 22.67
CA VAL A 54 -11.12 -0.88 22.67
C VAL A 54 -10.59 -1.09 21.25
N GLN A 55 -11.47 -1.29 20.26
CA GLN A 55 -11.08 -1.43 18.86
C GLN A 55 -10.32 -0.20 18.34
N LYS A 56 -10.80 1.01 18.66
CA LYS A 56 -10.09 2.25 18.32
C LYS A 56 -8.74 2.37 19.04
N GLY A 57 -8.65 1.94 20.29
CA GLY A 57 -7.37 1.88 21.02
C GLY A 57 -6.36 0.92 20.37
N VAL A 58 -6.83 -0.24 19.91
CA VAL A 58 -6.02 -1.22 19.16
C VAL A 58 -5.51 -0.62 17.84
N GLN A 59 -6.39 0.05 17.09
CA GLN A 59 -6.01 0.77 15.85
C GLN A 59 -5.01 1.90 16.12
N TYR A 60 -5.18 2.63 17.22
CA TYR A 60 -4.25 3.68 17.62
C TYR A 60 -2.85 3.14 17.87
N MET A 61 -2.74 2.02 18.61
CA MET A 61 -1.45 1.37 18.86
C MET A 61 -0.79 0.85 17.57
N ASP A 62 -1.59 0.35 16.64
CA ASP A 62 -1.10 -0.09 15.33
C ASP A 62 -0.55 1.08 14.50
N MET A 63 -1.28 2.21 14.47
CA MET A 63 -0.79 3.45 13.85
C MET A 63 0.51 3.94 14.49
N GLU A 64 0.60 3.95 15.83
CA GLU A 64 1.84 4.33 16.53
C GLU A 64 3.02 3.41 16.16
N ALA A 65 2.79 2.12 15.96
CA ALA A 65 3.82 1.17 15.54
C ALA A 65 4.26 1.36 14.07
N ASN A 66 3.45 1.97 13.22
CA ASN A 66 3.71 2.12 11.79
C ASN A 66 4.27 3.52 11.42
N LEU A 67 3.97 4.57 12.20
CA LEU A 67 4.32 5.99 11.97
C LEU A 67 5.80 6.33 11.70
N ASN A 68 6.75 5.40 11.86
CA ASN A 68 8.18 5.66 11.60
C ASN A 68 8.59 5.58 10.12
N ASN A 69 7.70 5.24 9.19
CA ASN A 69 8.00 5.22 7.75
C ASN A 69 7.27 6.38 7.05
N ALA A 70 7.80 7.59 7.22
CA ALA A 70 7.18 8.84 6.73
C ALA A 70 7.07 8.96 5.19
N ASP A 71 7.57 7.98 4.43
CA ASP A 71 7.66 8.06 2.96
C ASP A 71 6.65 7.16 2.24
N ASP A 72 5.93 6.28 2.93
CA ASP A 72 4.98 5.34 2.33
C ASP A 72 3.53 5.70 2.72
N GLU A 73 2.80 6.38 1.83
CA GLU A 73 1.36 6.67 2.01
C GLU A 73 0.48 5.40 1.99
N ASP A 74 1.05 4.26 1.58
CA ASP A 74 0.39 2.95 1.43
C ASP A 74 0.87 1.92 2.47
N GLU A 75 0.98 2.31 3.75
CA GLU A 75 1.25 1.32 4.80
C GLU A 75 0.06 0.38 4.99
N ASP A 76 0.26 -0.91 4.66
CA ASP A 76 -0.71 -1.96 4.97
C ASP A 76 -0.75 -2.19 6.50
N PHE A 77 -1.77 -1.63 7.15
CA PHE A 77 -2.07 -1.81 8.58
C PHE A 77 -2.49 -3.25 8.95
N SER A 78 -2.47 -4.20 8.01
CA SER A 78 -2.80 -5.60 8.30
C SER A 78 -1.65 -6.42 8.90
N LEU A 79 -0.50 -5.79 9.16
CA LEU A 79 0.71 -6.46 9.62
C LEU A 79 0.64 -6.94 11.08
N LEU A 80 -0.19 -6.35 11.94
CA LEU A 80 -0.27 -6.71 13.35
C LEU A 80 -1.58 -7.44 13.68
N LYS A 81 -1.50 -8.50 14.49
CA LYS A 81 -2.70 -9.18 14.99
C LYS A 81 -3.22 -8.45 16.24
N PRO A 82 -4.54 -8.42 16.50
CA PRO A 82 -5.09 -7.78 17.71
C PRO A 82 -4.45 -8.28 19.02
N LEU A 83 -4.08 -9.56 19.10
CA LEU A 83 -3.39 -10.12 20.26
C LEU A 83 -1.92 -9.70 20.37
N ASP A 84 -1.25 -9.36 19.27
CA ASP A 84 0.10 -8.79 19.31
C ASP A 84 0.04 -7.42 20.01
N LEU A 85 -0.94 -6.58 19.64
CA LEU A 85 -1.16 -5.24 20.18
C LEU A 85 -1.51 -5.22 21.68
N ILE A 86 -2.11 -6.29 22.20
CA ILE A 86 -2.46 -6.40 23.63
C ILE A 86 -1.28 -6.91 24.47
N ARG A 87 -0.37 -7.70 23.88
CA ARG A 87 0.65 -8.45 24.62
C ARG A 87 2.03 -7.80 24.62
N LYS A 88 2.30 -6.91 23.66
CA LYS A 88 3.64 -6.42 23.35
C LYS A 88 3.72 -4.92 23.50
N ASP A 89 4.90 -4.41 23.82
CA ASP A 89 5.14 -2.97 23.87
C ASP A 89 5.36 -2.38 22.46
N VAL A 90 5.31 -1.05 22.36
CA VAL A 90 5.44 -0.34 21.08
C VAL A 90 6.76 -0.66 20.37
N ASN A 91 7.86 -0.88 21.10
CA ASN A 91 9.16 -1.20 20.51
C ASN A 91 9.19 -2.61 19.92
N GLU A 92 8.55 -3.57 20.59
CA GLU A 92 8.37 -4.92 20.09
C GLU A 92 7.46 -4.96 18.86
N LEU A 93 6.39 -4.16 18.88
CA LEU A 93 5.49 -4.01 17.74
C LEU A 93 6.22 -3.43 16.53
N HIS A 94 7.05 -2.40 16.71
CA HIS A 94 7.91 -1.85 15.65
C HIS A 94 8.82 -2.90 15.01
N LYS A 95 9.44 -3.77 15.82
CA LYS A 95 10.30 -4.85 15.27
C LYS A 95 9.50 -5.82 14.41
N ILE A 96 8.31 -6.20 14.87
CA ILE A 96 7.43 -7.13 14.15
C ILE A 96 6.98 -6.52 12.82
N VAL A 97 6.59 -5.25 12.82
CA VAL A 97 6.23 -4.51 11.60
C VAL A 97 7.41 -4.52 10.63
N LYS A 98 8.61 -4.15 11.10
CA LYS A 98 9.82 -4.10 10.28
C LYS A 98 10.18 -5.46 9.67
N ASP A 99 10.13 -6.52 10.47
CA ASP A 99 10.45 -7.88 10.03
C ASP A 99 9.43 -8.39 9.00
N ARG A 100 8.13 -8.14 9.23
CA ARG A 100 7.07 -8.56 8.30
C ARG A 100 7.10 -7.77 6.98
N LYS A 101 7.39 -6.46 7.02
CA LYS A 101 7.59 -5.65 5.81
C LYS A 101 8.74 -6.15 4.95
N LYS A 102 9.89 -6.46 5.57
CA LYS A 102 11.04 -7.03 4.87
C LYS A 102 10.68 -8.33 4.14
N ASN A 103 9.94 -9.21 4.83
CA ASN A 103 9.53 -10.49 4.25
C ASN A 103 8.54 -10.32 3.07
N GLN A 104 7.66 -9.31 3.10
CA GLN A 104 6.75 -9.02 1.97
C GLN A 104 7.49 -8.51 0.74
N GLN A 105 8.49 -7.64 0.90
CA GLN A 105 9.31 -7.13 -0.21
C GLN A 105 10.14 -8.25 -0.86
N GLU A 106 10.70 -9.17 -0.08
CA GLU A 106 11.45 -10.32 -0.59
C GLU A 106 10.57 -11.36 -1.33
N ALA A 107 9.27 -11.43 -1.01
CA ALA A 107 8.32 -12.31 -1.68
C ALA A 107 7.82 -11.73 -3.02
N GLY A 108 7.61 -10.41 -3.11
CA GLY A 108 7.15 -9.74 -4.34
C GLY A 108 8.24 -9.58 -5.42
N GLY A 109 9.52 -9.57 -5.05
CA GLY A 109 10.63 -9.41 -6.00
C GLY A 109 10.93 -10.63 -6.89
N LYS A 110 10.33 -11.80 -6.65
CA LYS A 110 10.63 -13.03 -7.40
C LYS A 110 9.82 -13.23 -8.68
N GLU A 111 8.85 -12.36 -9.00
CA GLU A 111 8.04 -12.50 -10.22
C GLU A 111 8.55 -11.70 -11.43
N LEU A 112 9.48 -10.75 -11.25
CA LEU A 112 9.96 -9.89 -12.36
C LEU A 112 11.29 -10.32 -13.01
N ASP A 113 11.96 -11.36 -12.52
CA ASP A 113 13.31 -11.76 -12.98
C ASP A 113 13.35 -12.96 -13.95
N ARG A 114 12.21 -13.35 -14.55
CA ARG A 114 12.16 -14.49 -15.50
C ARG A 114 12.12 -14.10 -16.97
N GLY A 115 12.43 -12.86 -17.32
CA GLY A 115 12.09 -12.31 -18.62
C GLY A 115 13.14 -11.49 -19.32
N HIS A 116 14.46 -11.73 -19.18
CA HIS A 116 15.46 -11.26 -20.17
C HIS A 116 16.84 -11.90 -19.93
N GLU A 117 17.01 -13.16 -20.32
CA GLU A 117 18.35 -13.71 -20.52
C GLU A 117 18.48 -14.30 -21.92
N GLY A 118 19.37 -13.69 -22.71
CA GLY A 118 20.11 -14.37 -23.76
C GLY A 118 19.71 -14.00 -25.18
N GLU A 119 20.36 -12.97 -25.73
CA GLU A 119 20.93 -13.06 -27.09
C GLU A 119 21.90 -11.89 -27.33
N ASN A 120 23.17 -12.11 -27.02
CA ASN A 120 24.26 -11.32 -27.60
C ASN A 120 25.53 -12.18 -27.67
N MET A 121 25.85 -12.72 -28.86
CA MET A 121 27.22 -13.07 -29.23
C MET A 121 27.41 -13.07 -30.75
N HIS A 122 28.38 -12.25 -31.15
CA HIS A 122 29.02 -12.07 -32.46
C HIS A 122 29.24 -13.34 -33.30
N LYS A 123 29.12 -13.16 -34.63
CA LYS A 123 30.10 -13.69 -35.60
C LYS A 123 30.31 -12.69 -36.74
N GLU A 124 31.50 -12.12 -36.80
CA GLU A 124 32.07 -11.52 -38.01
C GLU A 124 32.99 -12.54 -38.71
N ASP A 125 33.06 -12.36 -40.04
CA ASP A 125 34.09 -12.70 -41.01
C ASP A 125 34.09 -14.00 -41.85
N LYS A 126 34.38 -13.72 -43.15
CA LYS A 126 34.78 -14.53 -44.33
C LYS A 126 33.67 -14.83 -45.35
N ASP A 127 33.82 -14.67 -46.67
CA ASP A 127 34.88 -14.19 -47.56
C ASP A 127 34.27 -13.99 -48.98
N LYS A 128 34.68 -12.92 -49.66
CA LYS A 128 34.96 -12.67 -51.11
C LYS A 128 34.20 -13.33 -52.30
N ASP A 129 34.10 -12.47 -53.33
CA ASP A 129 34.22 -12.70 -54.79
C ASP A 129 32.96 -12.86 -55.67
N GLY A 130 32.89 -12.04 -56.74
CA GLY A 130 32.22 -12.43 -58.00
C GLY A 130 31.40 -11.35 -58.72
N LYS A 131 31.95 -10.79 -59.80
CA LYS A 131 31.40 -9.76 -60.69
C LYS A 131 30.20 -10.20 -61.57
N ASN A 132 29.49 -9.18 -62.10
CA ASN A 132 28.78 -9.09 -63.40
C ASN A 132 27.39 -9.72 -63.61
N MET A 133 26.39 -8.86 -63.87
CA MET A 133 25.51 -8.84 -65.07
C MET A 133 24.56 -7.64 -64.93
N GLU A 134 24.87 -6.48 -65.51
CA GLU A 134 24.33 -6.02 -66.80
C GLU A 134 22.86 -6.37 -67.11
N LYS A 135 22.04 -5.30 -67.11
CA LYS A 135 21.10 -4.86 -68.15
C LYS A 135 20.03 -5.85 -68.64
N GLN A 136 18.79 -5.34 -68.57
CA GLN A 136 17.61 -5.54 -69.45
C GLN A 136 16.39 -5.76 -68.56
N ASP A 137 15.20 -5.22 -68.75
CA ASP A 137 14.59 -4.20 -69.60
C ASP A 137 13.11 -4.17 -69.14
N MET A 138 12.37 -3.12 -69.53
CA MET A 138 10.97 -2.79 -69.20
C MET A 138 10.81 -1.95 -67.93
N GLU A 139 10.88 -0.61 -68.01
CA GLU A 139 9.91 0.27 -68.73
C GLU A 139 8.46 -0.19 -68.53
N ILE A 140 7.82 0.25 -67.44
CA ILE A 140 6.45 0.78 -67.52
C ILE A 140 6.38 1.98 -66.55
N GLU A 141 6.49 3.15 -67.16
CA GLU A 141 5.69 4.36 -66.90
C GLU A 141 5.23 4.64 -65.47
N CYS A 142 5.89 5.59 -64.81
CA CYS A 142 5.15 6.77 -64.37
C CYS A 142 6.07 7.98 -64.50
N GLY A 143 6.04 8.58 -65.69
CA GLY A 143 6.63 9.88 -65.95
C GLY A 143 5.78 11.00 -65.38
N ASN A 144 6.44 12.14 -65.26
CA ASN A 144 5.88 13.49 -65.08
C ASN A 144 5.52 13.87 -63.65
N ASP A 145 6.54 14.33 -62.91
CA ASP A 145 6.46 15.72 -62.46
C ASP A 145 7.78 16.45 -62.69
N LYS A 146 7.62 17.55 -63.42
CA LYS A 146 8.65 18.35 -64.08
C LYS A 146 9.50 19.11 -63.08
N ASP A 147 10.81 19.00 -63.27
CA ASP A 147 11.73 20.13 -63.41
C ASP A 147 11.20 21.51 -62.97
N ARG A 148 11.71 22.02 -61.84
CA ARG A 148 12.21 23.40 -61.79
C ARG A 148 13.17 23.66 -60.62
N VAL A 149 14.45 23.56 -60.97
CA VAL A 149 15.52 24.52 -60.62
C VAL A 149 16.06 24.44 -59.19
N GLU A 150 16.96 23.48 -58.99
CA GLU A 150 18.23 23.76 -58.31
C GLU A 150 19.11 24.54 -59.30
N ASN A 151 19.07 25.87 -59.26
CA ASN A 151 20.09 26.76 -59.83
C ASN A 151 19.71 28.23 -59.59
N ASP A 152 19.87 28.69 -58.34
CA ASP A 152 20.18 30.11 -58.10
C ASP A 152 21.10 30.28 -56.89
N SER A 153 22.09 29.38 -56.77
CA SER A 153 23.33 29.75 -56.11
C SER A 153 24.08 30.70 -57.05
N LYS A 154 23.76 32.00 -56.94
CA LYS A 154 24.56 33.20 -57.27
C LYS A 154 23.71 34.33 -57.87
N ARG A 155 23.11 35.18 -57.02
CA ARG A 155 23.15 36.63 -57.27
C ARG A 155 22.98 37.45 -56.00
N LEU A 156 24.12 38.00 -55.56
CA LEU A 156 24.30 39.34 -54.98
C LEU A 156 23.63 39.58 -53.61
N LYS A 157 24.39 39.65 -52.52
CA LYS A 157 25.07 40.90 -52.11
C LYS A 157 24.30 42.15 -52.56
N LYS A 158 23.27 42.54 -51.81
CA LYS A 158 23.16 43.88 -51.21
C LYS A 158 22.08 43.90 -50.14
#